data_AF-A0A938VRA1-F1
#
_entry.id   AF-A0A938VRA1-F1
#
_cell.length_a   1.000
_cell.length_b   1.000
_cell.length_c   1.000
_cell.angle_alpha   90.00
_cell.angle_beta   90.00
_cell.angle_gamma   90.00
#
_symmetry.space_group_name_H-M   'P 1'
#
loop_
_entity.id
_entity.type
_entity.pdbx_description
1 polymer ?
#
loop_
_entity_poly.entity_id
_entity_poly.type
_entity_poly.pdbx_seq_one_letter_code
_entity_poly.pdbx_strand_id
1 'polypeptide(L)' 'MAALRRNRVKHKLQDGKLAAAVMGPMSANLADFIGPLGFDGIWFEAEHGEVDYGDIPNL' A
#
# COMPACT_ATOMS: atom_id res chain seq x y z
N MET A 1 -21.23 -4.39 3.39
CA MET A 1 -20.01 -4.70 2.61
C MET A 1 -19.55 -3.40 1.98
N ALA A 2 -18.31 -2.97 2.22
CA ALA A 2 -17.78 -1.74 1.62
C ALA A 2 -17.53 -1.97 0.12
N ALA A 3 -17.83 -0.97 -0.72
CA ALA A 3 -17.49 -1.03 -2.13
C ALA A 3 -15.97 -0.93 -2.30
N LEU A 4 -15.39 -1.75 -3.17
CA LEU A 4 -13.96 -1.67 -3.49
C LEU A 4 -13.62 -0.32 -4.13
N ARG A 5 -12.67 0.38 -3.53
CA ARG A 5 -12.15 1.67 -4.03
C ARG A 5 -11.29 1.48 -5.29
N ARG A 6 -11.23 2.52 -6.12
CA ARG A 6 -10.37 2.54 -7.33
C ARG A 6 -8.89 2.40 -6.95
N ASN A 7 -8.17 1.50 -7.62
CA ASN A 7 -6.72 1.34 -7.46
C ASN A 7 -5.97 2.48 -8.16
N ARG A 8 -5.43 3.42 -7.37
CA ARG A 8 -4.76 4.63 -7.88
C ARG A 8 -3.44 4.31 -8.60
N VAL A 9 -2.63 3.40 -8.05
CA VAL A 9 -1.34 2.97 -8.63
C VAL A 9 -1.54 2.45 -10.04
N LYS A 10 -2.46 1.50 -10.23
CA LYS A 10 -2.74 0.88 -11.53
C LYS A 10 -3.03 1.93 -12.60
N HIS A 11 -3.92 2.87 -12.31
CA HIS A 11 -4.32 3.88 -13.28
C HIS A 11 -3.24 4.94 -13.53
N LYS A 12 -2.46 5.34 -12.53
CA LYS A 12 -1.33 6.24 -12.75
C LYS A 12 -0.30 5.62 -13.68
N LEU A 13 0.04 4.36 -13.47
CA LEU A 13 0.97 3.63 -14.34
C LEU A 13 0.43 3.49 -15.77
N GLN A 14 -0.86 3.17 -15.93
CA GLN A 14 -1.52 3.11 -17.26
C GLN A 14 -1.47 4.45 -18.01
N ASP A 15 -1.56 5.56 -17.29
CA ASP A 15 -1.48 6.91 -17.84
C ASP A 15 -0.03 7.39 -18.08
N GLY A 16 0.98 6.56 -17.81
CA GLY A 16 2.39 6.96 -17.90
C GLY A 16 2.82 7.98 -16.84
N LYS A 17 2.07 8.09 -15.74
CA LYS A 17 2.36 9.02 -14.63
C LYS A 17 3.22 8.34 -13.57
N LEU A 18 3.97 9.16 -12.82
CA LEU A 18 4.69 8.70 -11.63
C LEU A 18 3.70 8.16 -10.58
N ALA A 19 3.94 6.94 -10.12
CA ALA A 19 3.32 6.35 -8.95
C ALA A 19 4.38 6.21 -7.85
N ALA A 20 4.21 6.92 -6.73
CA ALA A 20 5.15 6.88 -5.62
C ALA A 20 4.64 5.93 -4.52
N ALA A 21 5.45 4.94 -4.17
CA ALA A 21 5.17 4.01 -3.07
C ALA A 21 6.23 4.13 -1.97
N VAL A 22 5.79 4.01 -0.71
CA VAL A 22 6.70 3.98 0.44
C VAL A 22 7.11 2.54 0.73
N MET A 23 8.38 2.34 1.06
CA MET A 23 8.97 1.07 1.44
C MET A 23 9.71 1.20 2.79
N GLY A 24 9.79 0.11 3.56
CA GLY A 24 10.41 0.07 4.88
C GLY A 24 9.84 -1.07 5.72
N PRO A 25 10.08 -1.10 7.04
CA PRO A 25 9.44 -2.04 7.96
C PRO A 25 7.96 -1.68 8.13
N MET A 26 7.17 -2.00 7.10
CA MET A 26 5.77 -1.59 7.00
C MET A 26 4.89 -2.45 7.91
N SER A 27 3.97 -1.79 8.60
CA SER A 27 2.91 -2.43 9.39
C SER A 27 1.55 -1.82 9.02
N ALA A 28 0.46 -2.47 9.39
CA ALA A 28 -0.89 -1.95 9.15
C ALA A 28 -1.09 -0.55 9.78
N ASN A 29 -0.57 -0.33 11.00
CA ASN A 29 -0.63 0.97 11.66
C ASN A 29 0.13 2.06 10.89
N LEU A 30 1.29 1.72 10.34
CA LEU A 30 2.07 2.64 9.53
C LEU A 30 1.36 2.95 8.20
N ALA A 31 0.60 1.98 7.66
CA ALA A 31 -0.21 2.20 6.46
C ALA A 31 -1.32 3.23 6.67
N ASP A 32 -2.01 3.17 7.81
CA ASP A 32 -3.01 4.16 8.17
C ASP A 32 -2.41 5.55 8.39
N PHE A 33 -1.22 5.63 9.01
CA PHE A 33 -0.49 6.87 9.20
C PHE A 33 -0.03 7.50 7.87
N ILE A 34 0.46 6.69 6.93
CA ILE A 34 0.96 7.14 5.63
C ILE A 34 -0.18 7.50 4.67
N GLY A 35 -1.33 6.85 4.78
CA GLY A 35 -2.46 7.01 3.84
C GLY A 35 -2.85 8.46 3.52
N PRO A 36 -2.91 9.38 4.50
CA PRO A 36 -3.19 10.80 4.27
C PRO A 36 -2.04 11.61 3.63
N LEU A 37 -0.81 11.10 3.60
CA LEU A 37 0.38 11.85 3.17
C LEU A 37 0.53 11.99 1.63
N GLY A 38 -0.40 11.43 0.86
CA GLY A 38 -0.46 11.62 -0.60
C GLY A 38 0.39 10.66 -1.43
N PHE A 39 1.01 9.66 -0.82
CA PHE A 39 1.62 8.54 -1.55
C PHE A 39 0.55 7.71 -2.28
N ASP A 40 0.94 7.06 -3.38
CA ASP A 40 0.03 6.29 -4.22
C ASP A 40 -0.15 4.86 -3.72
N GLY A 41 0.87 4.33 -3.04
CA GLY A 41 0.87 2.98 -2.50
C GLY A 41 1.87 2.80 -1.36
N ILE A 42 1.80 1.62 -0.76
CA ILE A 42 2.71 1.15 0.28
C ILE A 42 3.15 -0.24 -0.12
N TRP A 43 4.42 -0.53 0.09
CA TRP A 43 5.00 -1.82 -0.23
C TRP A 43 5.20 -2.65 1.04
N PHE A 44 4.41 -3.72 1.18
CA PHE A 44 4.65 -4.75 2.19
C PHE A 44 5.64 -5.77 1.61
N GLU A 45 6.87 -5.74 2.10
CA GLU A 45 7.95 -6.60 1.61
C GLU A 45 7.84 -7.98 2.28
N ALA A 46 7.21 -8.91 1.58
CA ALA A 46 6.94 -10.27 2.06
C ALA A 46 7.80 -11.34 1.36
N GLU A 47 8.66 -10.95 0.40
CA GLU A 47 9.61 -11.88 -0.24
C GLU A 47 10.91 -11.96 0.56
N HIS A 48 11.44 -10.80 0.94
CA HIS A 48 12.70 -10.66 1.68
C HIS A 48 12.53 -10.05 3.07
N GLY A 49 11.36 -9.48 3.37
CA GLY A 49 11.05 -8.86 4.65
C GLY A 49 10.33 -9.82 5.58
N GLU A 50 10.09 -9.36 6.80
CA GLU A 50 9.51 -10.18 7.87
C GLU A 50 7.97 -10.23 7.82
N VAL A 51 7.33 -9.55 6.85
CA VAL A 51 5.87 -9.46 6.76
C VAL A 51 5.30 -10.77 6.20
N ASP A 52 4.40 -11.40 6.94
CA ASP A 52 3.59 -12.53 6.49
C ASP A 52 2.10 -12.16 6.42
N TYR A 53 1.27 -13.04 5.84
CA TYR A 53 -0.18 -12.95 5.83
C TYR A 53 -0.77 -12.73 7.23
N GLY A 54 -0.20 -13.37 8.26
CA GLY A 54 -0.64 -13.22 9.65
C GLY A 54 -0.49 -11.80 10.21
N ASP A 55 0.39 -10.97 9.62
CA ASP A 55 0.66 -9.60 10.06
C ASP A 55 -0.28 -8.57 9.42
N ILE A 56 -1.08 -8.98 8.41
CA ILE A 56 -2.00 -8.11 7.68
C ILE A 56 -3.43 -8.36 8.18
N PRO A 57 -4.04 -7.43 8.94
CA PRO A 57 -5.38 -7.62 9.48
C PRO A 57 -6.47 -7.56 8.39
N ASN A 58 -7.53 -8.37 8.54
CA ASN A 58 -8.69 -8.43 7.65
C ASN A 58 -9.74 -7.33 7.90
N LEU A 59 -9.31 -6.13 8.32
CA LEU A 59 -10.21 -5.01 8.68
C LEU A 59 -11.04 -4.47 7.49
#